data_AF-A0A7S8E5N3-F1
#
_entry.id   AF-A0A7S8E5N3-F1
#
_cell.length_a   1.000
_cell.length_b   1.000
_cell.length_c   1.000
_cell.angle_alpha   90.00
_cell.angle_beta   90.00
_cell.angle_gamma   90.00
#
_symmetry.space_group_name_H-M   'P 1'
#
loop_
_entity.id
_entity.type
_entity.pdbx_description
1 polymer ?
#
loop_
_entity_poly.entity_id
_entity_poly.type
_entity_poly.pdbx_seq_one_letter_code
_entity_poly.pdbx_strand_id
1 'polypeptide(L)'
;MSEPTKTTAKSSNLPVVITIVLVAAVAIVFAFAFIAASQNSQRGEDTDVAADTYMDIVTPLLANADAARGEDLVSNQFPCVSCHVAGAGSVAPPYEHIAQDAEARAPLTLEAYIYESIVLPHLHVVEGYVNSMPNNYGTLLSDEQLGDIIAYLLTVAEGSDS
;
A
#
# COMPACT_ATOMS: atom_id res chain seq x y z
N MET A 1 -76.21 52.06 -3.12
CA MET A 1 -75.01 51.74 -2.33
C MET A 1 -74.54 50.36 -2.74
N SER A 2 -73.38 50.26 -3.39
CA SER A 2 -72.76 48.98 -3.77
C SER A 2 -71.50 48.79 -2.92
N GLU A 3 -71.40 47.69 -2.17
CA GLU A 3 -70.22 47.36 -1.36
C GLU A 3 -69.10 46.74 -2.23
N PRO A 4 -67.82 47.02 -1.94
CA PRO A 4 -66.72 46.35 -2.62
C PRO A 4 -66.41 45.00 -1.98
N THR A 5 -66.34 43.95 -2.80
CA THR A 5 -65.92 42.60 -2.39
C THR A 5 -64.41 42.57 -2.15
N LYS A 6 -64.00 42.07 -0.99
CA LYS A 6 -62.58 41.98 -0.57
C LYS A 6 -62.00 40.63 -1.00
N THR A 7 -61.19 40.61 -2.05
CA THR A 7 -60.43 39.41 -2.48
C THR A 7 -59.25 39.19 -1.52
N THR A 8 -59.23 38.05 -0.83
CA THR A 8 -58.12 37.65 0.04
C THR A 8 -57.07 36.90 -0.79
N ALA A 9 -55.86 37.44 -0.90
CA ALA A 9 -54.74 36.77 -1.57
C ALA A 9 -54.14 35.69 -0.66
N LYS A 10 -54.10 34.44 -1.13
CA LYS A 10 -53.51 33.28 -0.44
C LYS A 10 -51.99 33.35 -0.55
N SER A 11 -51.27 33.41 0.57
CA SER A 11 -49.80 33.32 0.56
C SER A 11 -49.38 31.91 0.13
N SER A 12 -48.49 31.85 -0.85
CA SER A 12 -48.00 30.60 -1.40
C SER A 12 -46.75 30.17 -0.65
N ASN A 13 -46.79 29.04 0.05
CA ASN A 13 -45.62 28.42 0.71
C ASN A 13 -44.67 27.75 -0.31
N LEU A 14 -44.93 27.92 -1.60
CA LEU A 14 -44.17 27.35 -2.71
C LEU A 14 -42.65 27.56 -2.64
N PRO A 15 -42.10 28.76 -2.32
CA PRO A 15 -40.66 28.92 -2.23
C PRO A 15 -40.05 28.04 -1.11
N VAL A 16 -40.74 27.90 0.02
CA VAL A 16 -40.28 27.07 1.15
C VAL A 16 -40.28 25.59 0.77
N VAL A 17 -41.32 25.12 0.08
CA VAL A 17 -41.41 23.73 -0.39
C VAL A 17 -40.30 23.42 -1.39
N ILE A 18 -40.01 24.33 -2.32
CA ILE A 18 -38.92 24.17 -3.30
C ILE A 18 -37.57 24.08 -2.58
N THR A 19 -37.31 24.94 -1.60
CA THR A 19 -36.06 24.90 -0.82
C THR A 19 -35.90 23.57 -0.08
N ILE A 20 -36.96 23.06 0.56
CA ILE A 20 -36.92 21.78 1.28
C ILE A 20 -36.60 20.62 0.32
N VAL A 21 -37.23 20.60 -0.86
CA VAL A 21 -36.99 19.55 -1.87
C VAL A 21 -35.55 19.59 -2.38
N LEU A 22 -35.01 20.78 -2.65
CA LEU A 22 -33.62 20.93 -3.10
C LEU A 22 -32.62 20.48 -2.04
N VAL A 23 -32.83 20.85 -0.77
CA VAL A 23 -31.97 20.42 0.34
C VAL A 23 -32.01 18.90 0.51
N ALA A 24 -33.20 18.29 0.44
CA ALA A 24 -33.33 16.84 0.51
C ALA A 24 -32.62 16.13 -0.65
N ALA A 25 -32.75 16.64 -1.88
CA ALA A 25 -32.07 16.07 -3.05
C ALA A 25 -30.55 16.13 -2.92
N VAL A 26 -29.99 17.25 -2.47
CA VAL A 26 -28.54 17.40 -2.25
C VAL A 26 -28.06 16.46 -1.14
N ALA A 27 -28.81 16.34 -0.04
CA ALA A 27 -28.47 15.42 1.04
C ALA A 27 -28.44 13.95 0.57
N ILE A 28 -29.39 13.55 -0.28
CA ILE A 28 -29.44 12.20 -0.86
C ILE A 28 -28.24 11.94 -1.78
N VAL A 29 -27.90 12.90 -2.66
CA VAL A 29 -26.73 12.79 -3.54
C VAL A 29 -25.44 12.68 -2.73
N PHE A 30 -25.30 13.50 -1.68
CA PHE A 30 -24.13 13.45 -0.80
C PHE A 30 -24.05 12.13 -0.03
N ALA A 31 -25.18 11.64 0.51
CA ALA A 31 -25.24 10.35 1.19
C ALA A 31 -24.84 9.20 0.24
N PHE A 32 -25.32 9.21 -1.00
CA PHE A 32 -24.96 8.21 -1.99
C PHE A 32 -23.47 8.27 -2.36
N ALA A 33 -22.93 9.48 -2.58
CA ALA A 33 -21.51 9.68 -2.85
C ALA A 33 -20.62 9.25 -1.66
N PHE A 34 -21.05 9.55 -0.44
CA PHE A 34 -20.36 9.13 0.79
C PHE A 34 -20.39 7.60 0.96
N ILE A 35 -21.53 6.95 0.72
CA ILE A 35 -21.63 5.47 0.77
C ILE A 35 -20.74 4.83 -0.30
N ALA A 36 -20.74 5.36 -1.53
CA ALA A 36 -19.87 4.88 -2.60
C ALA A 36 -18.38 5.06 -2.27
N ALA A 37 -18.00 6.21 -1.70
CA ALA A 37 -16.63 6.46 -1.25
C ALA A 37 -16.24 5.57 -0.06
N SER A 38 -17.15 5.31 0.88
CA SER A 38 -16.89 4.51 2.08
C SER A 38 -16.58 3.03 1.77
N GLN A 39 -17.22 2.44 0.75
CA GLN A 39 -16.90 1.07 0.31
C GLN A 39 -15.49 0.99 -0.31
N ASN A 40 -15.03 2.08 -0.93
CA ASN A 40 -13.68 2.14 -1.50
C ASN A 40 -12.60 2.21 -0.41
N SER A 41 -12.91 2.81 0.75
CA SER A 41 -12.01 2.88 1.90
C SER A 41 -11.84 1.55 2.64
N GLN A 42 -12.77 0.60 2.52
CA GLN A 42 -12.69 -0.70 3.19
C GLN A 42 -11.79 -1.73 2.47
N ARG A 43 -11.29 -1.42 1.27
CA ARG A 43 -10.35 -2.29 0.55
C ARG A 43 -8.89 -2.09 0.98
N GLY A 44 -8.61 -1.19 1.92
CA GLY A 44 -7.25 -0.75 2.24
C GLY A 44 -6.73 -1.01 3.66
N GLU A 45 -7.43 -1.76 4.51
CA GLU A 45 -7.04 -1.89 5.93
C GLU A 45 -7.40 -3.25 6.54
N ASP A 46 -7.16 -4.34 5.80
CA ASP A 46 -7.19 -5.67 6.41
C ASP A 46 -5.79 -6.27 6.39
N THR A 47 -5.28 -6.51 7.59
CA THR A 47 -3.95 -7.03 7.94
C THR A 47 -3.75 -8.50 7.58
N ASP A 48 -4.69 -9.11 6.85
CA ASP A 48 -4.61 -10.49 6.40
C ASP A 48 -3.84 -10.57 5.07
N VAL A 49 -2.52 -10.61 5.19
CA VAL A 49 -1.67 -11.05 4.07
C VAL A 49 -1.89 -12.55 3.83
N ALA A 50 -2.26 -12.91 2.61
CA ALA A 50 -2.31 -14.28 2.10
C ALA A 50 -0.99 -14.64 1.41
N ALA A 51 -0.78 -15.91 1.09
CA ALA A 51 0.46 -16.37 0.46
C ALA A 51 0.74 -15.68 -0.88
N ASP A 52 -0.30 -15.39 -1.66
CA ASP A 52 -0.21 -14.75 -2.97
C ASP A 52 -0.28 -13.22 -2.93
N THR A 53 -0.26 -12.61 -1.74
CA THR A 53 -0.21 -11.14 -1.64
C THR A 53 1.00 -10.60 -2.39
N TYR A 54 0.80 -9.53 -3.16
CA TYR A 54 1.79 -8.89 -4.03
C TYR A 54 2.27 -9.71 -5.23
N MET A 55 1.90 -10.99 -5.37
CA MET A 55 2.44 -11.81 -6.46
C MET A 55 1.97 -11.39 -7.84
N ASP A 56 0.86 -10.67 -7.95
CA ASP A 56 0.43 -10.00 -9.18
C ASP A 56 1.38 -8.89 -9.63
N ILE A 57 2.13 -8.30 -8.69
CA ILE A 57 3.19 -7.31 -8.93
C ILE A 57 4.55 -8.00 -9.07
N VAL A 58 4.89 -8.93 -8.18
CA VAL A 58 6.23 -9.54 -8.14
C VAL A 58 6.49 -10.45 -9.34
N THR A 59 5.50 -11.22 -9.79
CA THR A 59 5.64 -12.12 -10.95
C THR A 59 6.13 -11.39 -12.21
N PRO A 60 5.52 -10.26 -12.64
CA PRO A 60 6.02 -9.54 -13.81
C PRO A 60 7.37 -8.85 -13.59
N LEU A 61 7.71 -8.44 -12.35
CA LEU A 61 9.04 -7.90 -12.04
C LEU A 61 10.13 -8.95 -12.26
N LEU A 62 9.88 -10.20 -11.84
CA LEU A 62 10.84 -11.30 -11.97
C LEU A 62 10.95 -11.86 -13.39
N ALA A 63 9.97 -11.63 -14.27
CA ALA A 63 9.94 -12.21 -15.61
C ALA A 63 11.15 -11.84 -16.49
N ASN A 64 11.78 -10.69 -16.24
CA ASN A 64 12.98 -10.23 -16.97
C ASN A 64 14.14 -9.84 -16.02
N ALA A 65 14.05 -10.27 -14.76
CA ALA A 65 15.04 -9.91 -13.75
C ALA A 65 16.38 -10.64 -13.98
N ASP A 66 17.46 -9.99 -13.57
CA ASP A 66 18.83 -10.49 -13.65
C ASP A 66 19.52 -10.30 -12.30
N ALA A 67 19.78 -11.43 -11.62
CA ALA A 67 20.41 -11.44 -10.31
C ALA A 67 21.83 -10.81 -10.31
N ALA A 68 22.57 -10.86 -11.42
CA ALA A 68 23.90 -10.26 -11.49
C ALA A 68 23.82 -8.72 -11.53
N ARG A 69 22.79 -8.17 -12.18
CA ARG A 69 22.50 -6.72 -12.09
C ARG A 69 22.01 -6.36 -10.70
N GLY A 70 21.18 -7.22 -10.10
CA GLY A 70 20.72 -7.07 -8.72
C GLY A 70 21.86 -6.99 -7.71
N GLU A 71 22.86 -7.85 -7.84
CA GLU A 71 24.06 -7.86 -7.01
C GLU A 71 24.79 -6.51 -7.09
N ASP A 72 24.99 -5.97 -8.30
CA ASP A 72 25.64 -4.67 -8.49
C ASP A 72 24.81 -3.51 -7.90
N LEU A 73 23.48 -3.55 -8.06
CA LEU A 73 22.58 -2.55 -7.48
C LEU A 73 22.68 -2.55 -5.95
N VAL A 74 22.62 -3.73 -5.32
CA VAL A 74 22.70 -3.90 -3.87
C VAL A 74 24.08 -3.53 -3.31
N SER A 75 25.15 -3.89 -4.02
CA SER A 75 26.52 -3.74 -3.53
C SER A 75 27.14 -2.37 -3.79
N ASN A 76 26.79 -1.75 -4.93
CA ASN A 76 27.54 -0.59 -5.44
C ASN A 76 26.68 0.64 -5.71
N GLN A 77 25.40 0.50 -6.08
CA GLN A 77 24.58 1.63 -6.51
C GLN A 77 23.67 2.17 -5.40
N PHE A 78 23.16 1.29 -4.54
CA PHE A 78 22.29 1.65 -3.43
C PHE A 78 22.96 1.31 -2.08
N PRO A 79 22.63 2.05 -1.01
CA PRO A 79 23.24 1.86 0.32
C PRO A 79 22.68 0.64 1.07
N CYS A 80 22.32 -0.43 0.37
CA CYS A 80 21.72 -1.63 0.94
C CYS A 80 22.72 -2.32 1.89
N VAL A 81 23.94 -2.54 1.41
CA VAL A 81 25.03 -3.18 2.16
C VAL A 81 25.57 -2.35 3.34
N SER A 82 25.24 -1.06 3.44
CA SER A 82 25.66 -0.26 4.60
C SER A 82 24.86 -0.55 5.88
N CYS A 83 23.68 -1.16 5.75
CA CYS A 83 22.83 -1.53 6.88
C CYS A 83 22.71 -3.04 7.06
N HIS A 84 22.60 -3.79 5.96
CA HIS A 84 22.44 -5.24 5.95
C HIS A 84 23.80 -5.97 5.96
N VAL A 85 24.61 -5.70 6.98
CA VAL A 85 25.90 -6.35 7.20
C VAL A 85 25.78 -7.51 8.17
N ALA A 86 26.59 -8.55 7.98
CA ALA A 86 26.72 -9.63 8.95
C ALA A 86 27.38 -9.12 10.25
N GLY A 87 26.84 -9.56 11.40
CA GLY A 87 27.48 -9.38 12.71
C GLY A 87 26.58 -8.78 13.80
N ALA A 88 27.04 -8.86 15.05
CA ALA A 88 26.32 -8.35 16.21
C ALA A 88 26.20 -6.81 16.17
N GLY A 89 25.00 -6.29 16.38
CA GLY A 89 24.73 -4.84 16.39
C GLY A 89 24.56 -4.22 15.00
N SER A 90 24.27 -5.04 13.97
CA SER A 90 23.86 -4.55 12.65
C SER A 90 22.60 -3.68 12.77
N VAL A 91 22.49 -2.66 11.90
CA VAL A 91 21.34 -1.74 11.89
C VAL A 91 20.10 -2.42 11.29
N ALA A 92 20.31 -3.41 10.43
CA ALA A 92 19.27 -4.21 9.79
C ALA A 92 19.64 -5.71 9.82
N PRO A 93 18.67 -6.61 9.62
CA PRO A 93 18.93 -8.04 9.51
C PRO A 93 19.96 -8.35 8.43
N PRO A 94 20.91 -9.27 8.66
CA PRO A 94 21.88 -9.67 7.65
C PRO A 94 21.17 -10.50 6.57
N TYR A 95 21.67 -10.47 5.32
CA TYR A 95 20.98 -11.11 4.20
C TYR A 95 20.88 -12.64 4.33
N GLU A 96 21.78 -13.26 5.08
CA GLU A 96 21.78 -14.68 5.36
C GLU A 96 20.52 -15.14 6.12
N HIS A 97 19.81 -14.21 6.78
CA HIS A 97 18.59 -14.50 7.55
C HIS A 97 17.29 -14.29 6.75
N ILE A 98 17.35 -13.88 5.48
CA ILE A 98 16.14 -13.54 4.70
C ILE A 98 15.10 -14.66 4.72
N ALA A 99 15.50 -15.92 4.52
CA ALA A 99 14.59 -17.06 4.53
C ALA A 99 13.89 -17.24 5.89
N GLN A 100 14.65 -17.12 6.97
CA GLN A 100 14.15 -17.25 8.35
C GLN A 100 13.19 -16.11 8.71
N ASP A 101 13.53 -14.88 8.32
CA ASP A 101 12.69 -13.71 8.55
C ASP A 101 11.39 -13.78 7.72
N ALA A 102 11.45 -14.33 6.50
CA ALA A 102 10.28 -14.58 5.65
C ALA A 102 9.31 -15.59 6.31
N GLU A 103 9.83 -16.67 6.90
CA GLU A 103 9.03 -17.64 7.65
C GLU A 103 8.31 -16.99 8.84
N ALA A 104 8.96 -16.05 9.54
CA ALA A 104 8.35 -15.29 10.63
C ALA A 104 7.23 -14.35 10.15
N ARG A 105 7.22 -13.99 8.86
CA ARG A 105 6.21 -13.17 8.20
C ARG A 105 5.18 -13.98 7.38
N ALA A 106 5.13 -15.29 7.56
CA ALA A 106 4.13 -16.17 6.96
C ALA A 106 2.69 -15.61 7.10
N PRO A 107 1.80 -15.85 6.12
CA PRO A 107 1.92 -16.84 5.05
C PRO A 107 2.55 -16.33 3.73
N LEU A 108 3.15 -15.13 3.67
CA LEU A 108 3.76 -14.61 2.43
C LEU A 108 4.77 -15.60 1.83
N THR A 109 4.86 -15.65 0.50
CA THR A 109 6.02 -16.30 -0.15
C THR A 109 7.28 -15.47 0.08
N LEU A 110 8.44 -16.08 -0.16
CA LEU A 110 9.73 -15.43 -0.02
C LEU A 110 9.85 -14.19 -0.92
N GLU A 111 9.40 -14.29 -2.17
CA GLU A 111 9.45 -13.19 -3.14
C GLU A 111 8.52 -12.04 -2.70
N ALA A 112 7.33 -12.36 -2.21
CA ALA A 112 6.38 -11.39 -1.68
C ALA A 112 6.91 -10.70 -0.42
N TYR A 113 7.57 -11.45 0.47
CA TYR A 113 8.22 -10.91 1.65
C TYR A 113 9.34 -9.93 1.32
N ILE A 114 10.22 -10.27 0.37
CA ILE A 114 11.31 -9.38 -0.06
C ILE A 114 10.72 -8.10 -0.68
N TYR A 115 9.67 -8.21 -1.51
CA TYR A 115 8.98 -7.05 -2.07
C TYR A 115 8.37 -6.16 -0.97
N GLU A 116 7.61 -6.73 -0.04
CA GLU A 116 7.01 -5.99 1.10
C GLU A 116 8.10 -5.29 1.90
N SER A 117 9.19 -5.98 2.21
CA SER A 117 10.31 -5.43 2.98
C SER A 117 10.98 -4.25 2.28
N ILE A 118 11.07 -4.24 0.95
CA ILE A 118 11.69 -3.13 0.20
C ILE A 118 10.72 -1.97 0.02
N VAL A 119 9.47 -2.25 -0.36
CA VAL A 119 8.51 -1.23 -0.79
C VAL A 119 7.68 -0.68 0.38
N LEU A 120 7.42 -1.51 1.38
CA LEU A 120 6.58 -1.23 2.54
C LEU A 120 7.28 -1.66 3.86
N PRO A 121 8.53 -1.22 4.13
CA PRO A 121 9.36 -1.73 5.23
C PRO A 121 8.77 -1.55 6.64
N HIS A 122 7.78 -0.67 6.79
CA HIS A 122 7.13 -0.41 8.07
C HIS A 122 6.03 -1.42 8.42
N LEU A 123 5.58 -2.25 7.47
CA LEU A 123 4.51 -3.22 7.71
C LEU A 123 4.99 -4.42 8.52
N HIS A 124 6.25 -4.80 8.35
CA HIS A 124 6.87 -5.85 9.14
C HIS A 124 8.31 -5.46 9.50
N VAL A 125 8.58 -5.34 10.79
CA VAL A 125 9.91 -5.07 11.32
C VAL A 125 10.36 -6.31 12.07
N VAL A 126 11.48 -6.90 11.62
CA VAL A 126 12.07 -8.10 12.24
C VAL A 126 12.38 -7.84 13.71
N GLU A 127 12.09 -8.83 14.56
CA GLU A 127 12.29 -8.72 16.01
C GLU A 127 13.73 -8.32 16.35
N GLY A 128 13.90 -7.35 17.26
CA GLY A 128 15.21 -6.83 17.66
C GLY A 128 15.76 -5.71 16.77
N TYR A 129 15.11 -5.40 15.65
CA TYR A 129 15.47 -4.28 14.78
C TYR A 129 14.51 -3.09 14.93
N VAL A 130 14.97 -1.92 14.48
CA VAL A 130 14.17 -0.70 14.42
C VAL A 130 13.78 -0.40 12.97
N ASN A 131 12.63 0.24 12.77
CA ASN A 131 12.19 0.68 11.44
C ASN A 131 13.10 1.81 10.91
N SER A 132 14.21 1.44 10.29
CA SER A 132 15.22 2.35 9.73
C SER A 132 15.39 2.22 8.21
N MET A 133 14.68 1.30 7.58
CA MET A 133 14.77 1.10 6.14
C MET A 133 14.10 2.27 5.40
N PRO A 134 14.72 2.84 4.35
CA PRO A 134 14.13 3.93 3.58
C PRO A 134 12.75 3.57 3.01
N ASN A 135 11.74 4.41 3.27
CA ASN A 135 10.35 4.17 2.86
C ASN A 135 10.03 4.68 1.44
N ASN A 136 11.06 5.04 0.65
CA ASN A 136 10.89 5.63 -0.67
C ASN A 136 11.37 4.71 -1.82
N TYR A 137 11.82 3.49 -1.55
CA TYR A 137 12.31 2.60 -2.60
C TYR A 137 11.24 2.22 -3.62
N GLY A 138 9.97 2.15 -3.22
CA GLY A 138 8.84 1.93 -4.14
C GLY A 138 8.64 3.04 -5.19
N THR A 139 9.25 4.22 -5.02
CA THR A 139 9.23 5.30 -6.03
C THR A 139 10.62 5.63 -6.58
N LEU A 140 11.68 5.27 -5.85
CA LEU A 140 13.06 5.54 -6.24
C LEU A 140 13.58 4.50 -7.24
N LEU A 141 13.26 3.23 -7.06
CA LEU A 141 13.69 2.14 -7.94
C LEU A 141 12.76 2.05 -9.15
N SER A 142 13.33 1.81 -10.33
CA SER A 142 12.52 1.36 -11.46
C SER A 142 12.05 -0.08 -11.23
N ASP A 143 10.99 -0.49 -11.93
CA ASP A 143 10.50 -1.87 -11.91
C ASP A 143 11.59 -2.88 -12.27
N GLU A 144 12.44 -2.57 -13.26
CA GLU A 144 13.57 -3.43 -13.65
C GLU A 144 14.59 -3.54 -12.51
N GLN A 145 14.98 -2.43 -11.89
CA GLN A 145 15.92 -2.44 -10.76
C GLN A 145 15.35 -3.19 -9.55
N LEU A 146 14.06 -3.00 -9.26
CA LEU A 146 13.39 -3.70 -8.16
C LEU A 146 13.33 -5.21 -8.43
N GLY A 147 12.97 -5.62 -9.65
CA GLY A 147 12.98 -7.02 -10.06
C GLY A 147 14.36 -7.65 -9.96
N ASP A 148 15.40 -6.98 -10.45
CA ASP A 148 16.80 -7.41 -10.37
C ASP A 148 17.26 -7.59 -8.91
N ILE A 149 16.95 -6.63 -8.03
CA ILE A 149 17.26 -6.69 -6.59
C ILE A 149 16.55 -7.88 -5.94
N ILE A 150 15.24 -8.06 -6.19
CA ILE A 150 14.48 -9.19 -5.63
C ILE A 150 15.10 -10.50 -6.12
N ALA A 151 15.40 -10.64 -7.41
CA ALA A 151 16.02 -11.83 -7.97
C ALA A 151 17.36 -12.15 -7.30
N TYR A 152 18.22 -11.16 -7.08
CA TYR A 152 19.49 -11.35 -6.37
C TYR A 152 19.27 -11.83 -4.93
N LEU A 153 18.39 -11.16 -4.17
CA LEU A 153 18.14 -11.53 -2.77
C LEU A 153 17.52 -12.93 -2.62
N LEU A 154 16.76 -13.41 -3.61
CA LEU A 154 16.31 -14.80 -3.67
C LEU A 154 17.49 -15.77 -3.77
N THR A 155 18.48 -15.49 -4.63
CA THR A 155 19.68 -16.35 -4.71
C THR A 155 20.47 -16.39 -3.41
N VAL A 156 20.48 -15.29 -2.65
CA VAL A 156 21.15 -15.21 -1.35
C VAL A 156 20.40 -16.05 -0.31
N ALA A 157 19.06 -15.94 -0.28
CA ALA A 157 18.22 -16.72 0.62
C ALA A 157 18.32 -18.24 0.35
N GLU A 158 18.35 -18.66 -0.92
CA GLU A 158 18.53 -20.07 -1.29
C GLU A 158 19.91 -20.61 -0.90
N GLY A 159 20.94 -19.75 -0.90
CA GLY A 159 22.31 -20.10 -0.55
C GLY A 159 22.59 -20.17 0.96
N SER A 160 21.71 -19.64 1.82
CA SER A 160 21.91 -19.63 3.27
C SER A 160 21.31 -20.84 4.00
N ASP A 161 20.54 -21.68 3.30
CA ASP A 161 19.95 -22.92 3.82
C ASP A 161 20.87 -24.15 3.77
N SER A 162 22.13 -23.99 3.30
CA SER A 162 23.14 -25.05 3.16
C SER A 162 24.28 -24.95 4.17
#